data_AF-A0A935VU32-F1
#
_entry.id   AF-A0A935VU32-F1
#
_cell.length_a   1.000
_cell.length_b   1.000
_cell.length_c   1.000
_cell.angle_alpha   90.00
_cell.angle_beta   90.00
_cell.angle_gamma   90.00
#
_symmetry.space_group_name_H-M   'P 1'
#
loop_
_entity.id
_entity.type
_entity.pdbx_description
1 polymer ?
#
loop_
_entity_poly.entity_id
_entity_poly.type
_entity_poly.pdbx_seq_one_letter_code
_entity_poly.pdbx_strand_id
1 'polypeptide(L)' 'MCLSQEEIKELYNCCKDDLERVILSLAYGCGLRVSELVAVNIEDIKLREQIIIVPAGNLIKDG' A
#
# COMPACT_ATOMS: atom_id res chain seq x y z
N MET A 1 16.62 9.92 0.30
CA MET A 1 16.20 10.52 1.58
C MET A 1 14.89 9.86 1.96
N CYS A 2 14.80 9.15 3.08
CA CYS A 2 13.53 8.60 3.57
C CYS A 2 12.88 9.58 4.54
N LEU A 3 11.55 9.53 4.66
CA LEU A 3 10.80 10.29 5.65
C LEU A 3 11.15 9.81 7.07
N SER A 4 11.17 10.75 8.02
CA SER A 4 11.32 10.45 9.44
C SER A 4 10.05 9.80 9.99
N GLN A 5 10.15 9.15 11.16
CA GLN A 5 8.97 8.59 11.84
C GLN A 5 7.96 9.67 12.25
N GLU A 6 8.40 10.90 12.45
CA GLU A 6 7.53 12.04 12.80
C GLU A 6 6.77 12.52 11.57
N GLU A 7 7.44 12.69 10.43
CA GLU A 7 6.81 13.06 9.16
C GLU A 7 5.78 12.01 8.72
N ILE A 8 6.07 10.72 8.93
CA ILE A 8 5.10 9.65 8.66
C ILE A 8 3.85 9.79 9.55
N LYS A 9 4.01 10.09 10.83
CA LYS A 9 2.85 10.31 11.73
C LYS A 9 2.02 11.51 11.28
N GLU A 10 2.66 12.59 10.84
CA GLU A 10 1.97 13.75 10.29
C GLU A 10 1.16 13.41 9.05
N LEU A 11 1.69 12.59 8.14
CA LEU A 11 0.94 12.11 6.97
C LEU A 11 -0.33 11.33 7.39
N TYR A 12 -0.23 10.43 8.36
CA TYR A 12 -1.39 9.70 8.88
C TYR A 12 -2.42 10.61 9.58
N ASN A 13 -1.98 11.71 10.19
CA ASN A 13 -2.87 12.68 10.84
C ASN A 13 -3.59 13.58 9.83
N CYS A 14 -3.06 13.70 8.60
CA CYS A 14 -3.67 14.47 7.51
C CYS A 14 -4.74 13.69 6.73
N CYS A 15 -4.84 12.36 6.90
CA CYS A 15 -5.88 11.55 6.27
C CYS A 15 -7.28 11.98 6.76
N LYS A 16 -8.19 12.24 5.83
CA LYS A 16 -9.55 12.72 6.10
C LYS A 16 -10.55 11.60 6.35
N ASP A 17 -10.26 10.41 5.81
CA ASP A 17 -11.10 9.22 5.95
C ASP A 17 -10.26 7.94 6.04
N ASP A 18 -10.94 6.83 6.28
CA ASP A 18 -10.31 5.52 6.40
C ASP A 18 -9.71 5.04 5.08
N LEU A 19 -10.23 5.48 3.94
CA LEU A 19 -9.71 5.08 2.63
C LEU A 19 -8.31 5.67 2.40
N GLU A 20 -8.14 6.97 2.65
CA GLU A 20 -6.83 7.63 2.56
C GLU A 20 -5.82 6.97 3.52
N ARG A 21 -6.25 6.66 4.75
CA ARG A 21 -5.41 5.97 5.74
C ARG A 21 -5.03 4.55 5.29
N VAL A 22 -5.95 3.81 4.69
CA VAL A 22 -5.68 2.47 4.13
C VAL A 22 -4.69 2.56 2.98
N ILE A 23 -4.87 3.49 2.05
CA ILE A 23 -3.94 3.70 0.92
C ILE A 23 -2.53 3.99 1.46
N LEU A 24 -2.40 4.88 2.46
CA LEU A 24 -1.12 5.20 3.08
C LEU A 24 -0.50 3.98 3.77
N SER A 25 -1.33 3.18 4.46
CA SER A 25 -0.90 1.95 5.15
C SER A 25 -0.39 0.89 4.18
N LEU A 26 -1.04 0.72 3.04
CA LEU A 26 -0.64 -0.23 2.00
C LEU A 26 0.62 0.24 1.27
N ALA A 27 0.72 1.53 0.94
CA ALA A 27 1.88 2.10 0.27
C ALA A 27 3.13 2.06 1.16
N TYR A 28 3.03 2.62 2.37
CA TYR A 28 4.17 2.76 3.29
C TYR A 28 4.42 1.49 4.11
N GLY A 29 3.37 0.90 4.67
CA GLY A 29 3.48 -0.24 5.58
C GLY A 29 3.73 -1.57 4.86
N CYS A 30 3.14 -1.76 3.69
CA CYS A 30 3.32 -2.98 2.88
C CYS A 30 4.23 -2.78 1.66
N GLY A 31 4.66 -1.55 1.38
CA GLY A 31 5.61 -1.25 0.30
C GLY A 31 5.02 -1.33 -1.11
N LEU A 32 3.70 -1.27 -1.27
CA LEU A 32 3.05 -1.37 -2.57
C LEU A 32 3.33 -0.14 -3.43
N ARG A 33 3.61 -0.37 -4.72
CA ARG A 33 3.69 0.65 -5.75
C ARG A 33 2.28 1.11 -6.13
N VAL A 34 2.19 2.31 -6.71
CA VAL A 34 0.91 2.89 -7.15
C VAL A 34 0.12 1.95 -8.06
N SER A 35 0.78 1.28 -9.01
CA SER A 35 0.13 0.32 -9.90
C SER A 35 -0.43 -0.91 -9.18
N GLU A 36 0.23 -1.34 -8.11
CA GLU A 36 -0.20 -2.48 -7.29
C GLU A 36 -1.38 -2.07 -6.40
N LEU A 37 -1.33 -0.88 -5.79
CA LEU A 37 -2.44 -0.32 -5.01
C LEU A 37 -3.74 -0.22 -5.82
N VAL A 38 -3.65 0.21 -7.08
CA VAL A 38 -4.81 0.31 -7.99
C VAL A 38 -5.36 -1.07 -8.37
N ALA A 39 -4.52 -2.11 -8.36
CA ALA A 39 -4.90 -3.45 -8.77
C ALA A 39 -5.40 -4.34 -7.62
N VAL A 40 -5.06 -4.02 -6.37
CA VAL A 40 -5.45 -4.80 -5.18
C VAL A 40 -6.95 -4.73 -4.95
N ASN A 41 -7.56 -5.90 -4.73
CA ASN A 41 -8.95 -6.03 -4.33
C ASN A 41 -9.07 -6.55 -2.89
N ILE A 42 -10.28 -6.51 -2.32
CA ILE A 42 -10.54 -6.97 -0.95
C ILE A 42 -10.17 -8.45 -0.78
N GLU A 43 -10.39 -9.27 -1.81
CA GLU A 43 -10.08 -10.69 -1.82
C GLU A 43 -8.58 -10.97 -1.67
N ASP A 44 -7.73 -10.03 -2.02
CA ASP A 44 -6.27 -10.13 -1.92
C ASP A 44 -5.77 -9.85 -0.49
N ILE A 45 -6.61 -9.25 0.37
CA ILE A 45 -6.27 -8.90 1.75
C ILE A 45 -6.64 -10.06 2.69
N LYS A 46 -5.64 -10.85 3.07
CA LYS A 46 -5.79 -12.01 3.97
C LYS A 46 -5.49 -11.60 5.42
N LEU A 47 -6.48 -10.95 6.05
CA LEU A 47 -6.33 -10.34 7.38
C LEU A 47 -5.97 -11.35 8.49
N ARG A 48 -6.52 -12.56 8.46
CA ARG A 48 -6.21 -13.59 9.49
C ARG A 48 -4.76 -14.07 9.36
N GLU A 49 -4.29 -14.14 8.13
CA GLU A 49 -2.97 -14.62 7.75
C GLU A 49 -1.92 -13.49 7.78
N GLN A 50 -2.35 -12.24 7.97
CA GLN A 50 -1.53 -11.02 7.93
C GLN A 50 -0.74 -10.89 6.62
N ILE A 51 -1.35 -11.28 5.50
CA ILE A 51 -0.74 -11.27 4.17
C ILE A 51 -1.60 -10.46 3.20
N ILE A 52 -0.95 -9.79 2.25
CA ILE A 52 -1.59 -9.20 1.08
C ILE A 52 -1.01 -9.88 -0.15
N ILE A 53 -1.88 -10.39 -1.01
CA ILE A 53 -1.49 -10.94 -2.30
C ILE A 53 -1.29 -9.76 -3.24
N VAL A 54 -0.04 -9.48 -3.62
CA VAL A 54 0.25 -8.40 -4.59
C VAL A 54 -0.08 -8.90 -5.99
N PRO A 55 -1.05 -8.31 -6.70
CA PRO A 55 -1.37 -8.71 -8.06
C PRO A 55 -0.13 -8.49 -8.93
N ALA A 56 0.27 -9.51 -9.69
CA ALA A 56 1.40 -9.37 -10.59
C ALA A 56 1.08 -8.29 -11.64
N GLY A 57 1.76 -7.15 -11.57
CA GLY A 57 1.82 -6.23 -12.70
C GLY A 57 2.45 -6.96 -13.89
N ASN A 58 1.88 -6.83 -15.09
CA ASN A 58 2.49 -7.35 -16.31
C ASN A 58 3.88 -6.73 -16.48
N LEU A 59 4.92 -7.40 -15.98
CA LEU A 59 6.27 -7.22 -16.47
C LEU A 59 6.28 -7.91 -17.83
N ILE A 60 6.21 -7.11 -18.89
CA ILE A 60 6.83 -7.53 -20.15
C ILE A 60 8.27 -7.87 -19.76
N LYS A 61 8.60 -9.16 -19.70
CA LYS A 61 9.98 -9.60 -19.64
C LYS A 61 10.53 -9.28 -21.03
N ASP A 62 11.24 -8.16 -21.16
CA ASP A 62 12.10 -7.94 -22.32
C ASP A 62 12.98 -9.20 -22.46
N GLY A 63 12.85 -9.83 -23.63
CA GLY A 63 13.52 -11.09 -23.97
C GLY A 63 15.00 -10.92 -24.30
#